data_AF-A0A453P6D5-F1
#
_entry.id   AF-A0A453P6D5-F1
#
_cell.length_a   1.000
_cell.length_b   1.000
_cell.length_c   1.000
_cell.angle_alpha   90.00
_cell.angle_beta   90.00
_cell.angle_gamma   90.00
#
_symmetry.space_group_name_H-M   'P 1'
#
loop_
_entity.id
_entity.type
_entity.pdbx_description
1 polymer ?
#
loop_
_entity_poly.entity_id
_entity_poly.type
_entity_poly.pdbx_seq_one_letter_code
_entity_poly.pdbx_strand_id
1 'polypeptide(L)' 'IILPMQNFVDLAGSERASQAMSAGTRLKEGCHINKSLLSLGTVIRKLRLQIQLTVLLCFDSSHY' A
#
# COMPACT_ATOMS: atom_id res chain seq x y z
N ILE A 1 23.84 8.01 18.46
CA ILE A 1 22.87 9.11 18.25
C ILE A 1 21.95 8.66 17.13
N ILE A 2 20.66 8.45 17.40
CA ILE A 2 19.66 8.19 16.35
C ILE A 2 19.04 9.54 16.00
N LEU A 3 19.16 9.96 14.74
CA LEU A 3 18.48 11.15 14.24
C LEU A 3 17.14 10.72 13.62
N PRO A 4 16.07 11.52 13.79
CA PRO A 4 14.82 11.25 13.12
C PRO A 4 15.00 11.35 11.60
N MET A 5 14.61 10.30 10.88
CA MET A 5 14.59 10.27 9.43
C MET A 5 13.17 10.55 8.95
N GLN A 6 12.97 11.67 8.26
CA GLN A 6 11.72 11.99 7.59
C GLN A 6 11.88 11.74 6.09
N ASN A 7 11.07 10.84 5.54
CA ASN A 7 11.05 10.57 4.10
C ASN A 7 9.87 11.32 3.47
N PHE A 8 10.15 12.23 2.55
CA PHE A 8 9.13 12.84 1.69
C PHE A 8 8.97 11.98 0.44
N VAL A 9 7.78 11.42 0.25
CA VAL A 9 7.49 10.47 -0.83
C VAL A 9 6.35 11.03 -1.67
N ASP A 10 6.60 11.17 -2.97
CA ASP A 10 5.58 11.50 -3.96
C ASP A 10 5.20 10.24 -4.75
N LEU A 11 3.91 10.11 -5.08
CA LEU A 11 3.36 8.94 -5.75
C LEU A 11 2.55 9.39 -6.97
N ALA A 12 2.86 8.81 -8.13
CA ALA A 12 2.04 8.99 -9.32
C ALA A 12 0.62 8.42 -9.10
N GLY A 13 -0.36 8.96 -9.83
CA GLY A 13 -1.74 8.48 -9.78
C GLY A 13 -1.91 7.09 -10.38
N SER A 14 -2.81 6.28 -9.81
CA SER A 14 -3.24 5.02 -10.44
C SER A 14 -4.20 5.32 -11.59
N GLU A 15 -3.99 4.65 -12.72
CA GLU A 15 -4.86 4.77 -13.90
C GLU A 15 -5.51 3.43 -14.24
N ARG A 16 -6.71 3.46 -14.83
CA ARG A 16 -7.31 2.25 -15.39
C ARG A 16 -6.82 2.09 -16.82
N ALA A 17 -6.03 1.04 -17.08
CA ALA A 17 -5.43 0.81 -18.39
C ALA A 17 -6.46 0.81 -19.54
N SER A 18 -7.67 0.30 -19.30
CA SER A 18 -8.76 0.30 -20.29
C SER A 18 -9.33 1.69 -20.62
N GLN A 19 -9.14 2.68 -19.74
CA GLN A 19 -9.65 4.05 -19.90
C GLN A 19 -8.56 5.04 -20.25
N ALA A 20 -7.29 4.74 -19.91
CA ALA A 20 -6.15 5.62 -20.14
C ALA A 20 -5.83 5.82 -21.63
N MET A 21 -6.28 4.91 -22.51
CA MET A 21 -5.96 4.88 -23.95
C MET A 21 -4.44 4.92 -24.26
N SER A 22 -3.61 4.68 -23.25
CA SER A 22 -2.16 4.61 -23.34
C SER A 22 -1.73 3.36 -24.11
N ALA A 23 -0.73 3.51 -24.98
CA ALA A 23 -0.18 2.42 -25.78
C ALA A 23 1.36 2.34 -25.66
N GLY A 24 1.93 1.23 -26.11
CA GLY A 24 3.39 1.03 -26.19
C GLY A 24 4.10 1.28 -24.86
N THR A 25 5.11 2.16 -24.88
CA THR A 25 5.91 2.50 -23.70
C THR A 25 5.10 3.12 -22.58
N ARG A 26 4.13 4.00 -22.89
CA ARG A 26 3.28 4.64 -21.86
C ARG A 26 2.39 3.63 -21.14
N LEU A 27 1.85 2.65 -21.87
CA LEU A 27 1.09 1.56 -21.25
C LEU A 27 1.96 0.71 -20.29
N LYS A 28 3.22 0.45 -20.66
CA LYS A 28 4.18 -0.27 -19.81
C LYS A 28 4.50 0.51 -18.54
N GLU A 29 4.69 1.82 -18.64
CA GLU A 29 4.90 2.72 -17.50
C GLU A 29 3.70 2.72 -16.55
N GLY A 30 2.48 2.94 -17.07
CA GLY A 30 1.25 2.88 -16.29
C GLY A 30 1.04 1.54 -15.59
N CYS A 31 1.41 0.43 -16.23
CA CYS A 31 1.41 -0.88 -15.61
C CYS A 31 2.35 -0.97 -14.40
N HIS A 32 3.56 -0.40 -14.49
CA HIS A 32 4.49 -0.37 -13.36
C HIS A 32 4.00 0.52 -12.21
N ILE A 33 3.41 1.68 -12.51
CA ILE A 33 2.78 2.55 -11.51
C ILE A 33 1.67 1.79 -10.77
N ASN A 34 0.77 1.13 -11.49
CA ASN A 34 -0.30 0.35 -10.86
C ASN A 34 0.23 -0.84 -10.04
N LYS A 35 1.29 -1.51 -10.51
CA LYS A 35 1.91 -2.63 -9.78
C LYS A 35 2.52 -2.18 -8.45
N SER A 36 3.24 -1.07 -8.42
CA SER A 36 3.83 -0.55 -7.18
C SER A 36 2.75 -0.09 -6.20
N LEU A 37 1.72 0.61 -6.67
CA LEU A 37 0.58 1.04 -5.84
C LEU A 37 -0.25 -0.12 -5.30
N LEU A 38 -0.46 -1.18 -6.10
CA LEU A 38 -1.11 -2.42 -5.63
C LEU A 38 -0.30 -3.10 -4.53
N SER A 39 1.03 -3.12 -4.68
CA SER A 39 1.94 -3.71 -3.68
C SER A 39 1.88 -2.92 -2.38
N LEU A 40 1.95 -1.59 -2.46
CA LEU A 40 1.80 -0.68 -1.32
C LEU A 40 0.44 -0.88 -0.61
N GLY A 41 -0.67 -0.88 -1.35
CA GLY A 41 -2.00 -1.12 -0.80
C GLY A 41 -2.13 -2.49 -0.14
N THR A 42 -1.48 -3.52 -0.70
CA THR A 42 -1.44 -4.86 -0.11
C THR A 42 -0.71 -4.87 1.23
N VAL A 43 0.45 -4.21 1.34
CA VAL A 43 1.21 -4.09 2.59
C VAL A 43 0.40 -3.33 3.64
N ILE A 44 -0.17 -2.17 3.29
CA ILE A 44 -1.02 -1.38 4.20
C ILE A 44 -2.17 -2.25 4.71
N ARG A 45 -2.89 -2.96 3.83
CA ARG A 45 -3.99 -3.84 4.24
C ARG A 45 -3.51 -4.94 5.20
N LYS A 46 -2.40 -5.61 4.90
CA LYS A 46 -1.84 -6.65 5.78
C LYS A 46 -1.50 -6.10 7.16
N LEU A 47 -0.83 -4.95 7.22
CA LEU A 47 -0.50 -4.28 8.48
C LEU A 47 -1.75 -3.91 9.28
N ARG A 48 -2.79 -3.35 8.63
CA ARG A 48 -4.06 -3.02 9.30
C ARG A 48 -4.75 -4.26 9.87
N LEU A 49 -4.83 -5.34 9.10
CA LEU A 49 -5.44 -6.60 9.54
C LEU A 49 -4.64 -7.26 10.67
N GLN A 50 -3.31 -7.23 10.59
CA GLN A 50 -2.45 -7.75 11.65
C GLN A 50 -2.69 -7.00 12.97
N ILE A 51 -2.73 -5.67 12.93
CA ILE A 51 -3.01 -4.85 14.13
C ILE A 51 -4.40 -5.18 14.69
N GLN A 52 -5.42 -5.30 13.83
CA GLN A 52 -6.77 -5.64 14.28
C GLN A 52 -6.85 -7.03 14.93
N LEU A 53 -6.12 -8.02 14.39
CA LEU A 53 -6.03 -9.35 14.97
C LEU A 53 -5.32 -9.34 16.34
N THR A 54 -4.21 -8.59 16.46
CA THR A 54 -3.50 -8.45 17.75
C THR A 54 -4.40 -7.81 18.81
N VAL A 55 -5.15 -6.77 18.44
CA VAL A 55 -6.08 -6.10 19.36
C VAL A 55 -7.19 -7.07 19.81
N LEU A 56 -7.79 -7.82 18.88
CA LEU A 56 -8.83 -8.80 19.22
C LEU A 56 -8.32 -9.88 20.18
N LEU A 57 -7.13 -10.44 19.95
CA LEU A 57 -6.51 -11.42 20.84
C LEU A 57 -6.19 -10.84 22.23
N CYS A 58 -5.77 -9.57 22.30
CA CYS A 58 -5.53 -8.89 23.58
C CYS A 58 -6.82 -8.59 24.36
N PHE A 59 -7.95 -8.34 23.70
CA PHE A 59 -9.23 -8.08 24.37
C PHE A 59 -9.92 -9.36 24.88
N ASP A 60 -9.80 -10.49 24.17
CA ASP A 60 -10.35 -11.78 24.63
C ASP A 60 -9.62 -12.30 25.89
N SER A 61 -8.35 -11.91 26.07
CA SER A 61 -7.54 -12.31 27.23
C SER A 61 -7.86 -11.55 28.53
N SER A 62 -8.74 -10.53 28.52
CA SER A 62 -9.15 -9.79 29.75
C SER A 62 -10.43 -10.33 30.40
N HIS A 63 -10.95 -11.48 29.96
CA HIS A 63 -12.17 -12.08 30.52
C HIS A 63 -12.00 -13.50 31.09
N TYR A 64 -10.77 -13.89 31.46
CA TYR A 64 -10.45 -15.07 32.27
C TYR A 64 -9.61 -14.71 33.49
#